data_AF-A0A9D8HX78-F1
#
_entry.id   AF-A0A9D8HX78-F1
#
_cell.length_a   1.000
_cell.length_b   1.000
_cell.length_c   1.000
_cell.angle_alpha   90.00
_cell.angle_beta   90.00
_cell.angle_gamma   90.00
#
_symmetry.space_group_name_H-M   'P 1'
#
loop_
_entity.id
_entity.type
_entity.pdbx_description
1 polymer ?
#
loop_
_entity_poly.entity_id
_entity_poly.type
_entity_poly.pdbx_seq_one_letter_code
_entity_poly.pdbx_strand_id
1 'polypeptide(L)' 'MERIARAVHAAGKSFGTFIGKPEEARRARELGAKLLVLGGDGGLLLQAASDAAGVTRKAMGKG' A
#
# COMPACT_ATOMS: atom_id res chain seq x y z
N MET A 1 -4.48 3.66 13.43
CA MET A 1 -3.69 4.72 12.77
C MET A 1 -3.74 6.04 13.52
N GLU A 2 -4.89 6.72 13.66
CA GLU A 2 -4.95 8.06 14.26
C GLU A 2 -4.46 8.15 15.72
N ARG A 3 -4.83 7.16 16.56
CA ARG A 3 -4.32 7.06 17.93
C ARG A 3 -2.80 6.97 17.98
N ILE A 4 -2.21 6.20 17.06
CA ILE A 4 -0.76 6.04 16.96
C ILE A 4 -0.16 7.38 16.52
N ALA A 5 -0.64 7.97 15.42
CA ALA A 5 -0.20 9.26 14.90
C ALA A 5 -0.17 10.36 15.98
N ARG A 6 -1.22 10.47 16.80
CA ARG A 6 -1.27 11.41 17.94
C ARG A 6 -0.19 11.13 18.98
N ALA A 7 0.02 9.87 19.33
CA ALA A 7 1.03 9.49 20.32
C ALA A 7 2.48 9.75 19.85
N VAL A 8 2.81 9.43 18.58
CA VAL A 8 4.14 9.71 18.01
C VAL A 8 4.38 11.22 17.89
N HIS A 9 3.37 11.99 17.49
CA HIS A 9 3.45 13.44 17.44
C HIS A 9 3.67 14.05 18.84
N ALA A 10 2.92 13.62 19.86
CA ALA A 10 3.11 14.07 21.24
C ALA A 10 4.52 13.73 21.79
N ALA A 11 5.12 12.64 21.29
CA ALA A 11 6.49 12.24 21.63
C ALA A 11 7.57 12.94 20.77
N GLY A 12 7.21 13.85 19.86
CA GLY A 12 8.14 14.53 18.95
C GLY A 12 8.79 13.62 17.91
N LYS A 13 8.20 12.45 17.64
CA LYS A 13 8.73 11.43 16.72
C LYS A 13 7.97 11.41 15.40
N SER A 14 8.65 11.00 14.34
CA SER A 14 8.03 10.70 13.05
C SER A 14 7.46 9.28 13.03
N PHE A 15 6.51 9.03 12.12
CA PHE A 15 6.04 7.68 11.84
C PHE A 15 5.87 7.43 10.36
N GLY A 16 5.91 6.15 10.01
CA GLY A 16 5.53 5.65 8.70
C GLY A 16 4.45 4.60 8.80
N THR A 17 3.85 4.25 7.67
CA THR A 17 2.84 3.19 7.58
C THR A 17 2.92 2.47 6.25
N PHE A 18 2.44 1.22 6.25
CA PHE A 18 2.03 0.55 5.03
C PHE A 18 0.72 1.13 4.51
N ILE A 19 0.61 1.21 3.20
CA ILE A 19 -0.56 1.68 2.45
C ILE A 19 -1.02 0.52 1.58
N GLY A 20 -2.20 -0.02 1.86
CA GLY A 20 -2.77 -1.11 1.08
C GLY A 20 -3.53 -0.59 -0.14
N LYS A 21 -4.06 0.64 -0.07
CA LYS A 21 -4.80 1.27 -1.16
C LYS A 21 -4.42 2.73 -1.37
N PRO A 22 -4.44 3.26 -2.60
CA PRO A 22 -4.05 4.64 -2.90
C PRO A 22 -4.78 5.71 -2.06
N GLU A 23 -6.07 5.51 -1.76
CA GLU A 23 -6.87 6.43 -0.96
C GLU A 23 -6.38 6.56 0.50
N GLU A 24 -5.73 5.53 1.03
CA GLU A 24 -5.19 5.53 2.39
C GLU A 24 -3.93 6.39 2.51
N ALA A 25 -3.18 6.57 1.41
CA ALA A 25 -1.96 7.38 1.38
C ALA A 25 -2.24 8.84 1.76
N ARG A 26 -3.32 9.40 1.23
CA ARG A 26 -3.73 10.78 1.52
C ARG A 26 -4.04 10.95 3.01
N ARG A 27 -4.87 10.05 3.56
CA ARG A 27 -5.22 10.07 4.99
C ARG A 27 -4.00 9.92 5.88
N ALA A 28 -3.06 9.04 5.53
CA ALA A 28 -1.82 8.87 6.28
C ALA A 28 -0.96 10.15 6.29
N ARG A 29 -0.87 10.87 5.16
CA ARG A 29 -0.19 12.18 5.10
C ARG A 29 -0.87 13.25 5.93
N GLU A 30 -2.19 13.32 5.90
CA GLU A 30 -2.98 14.25 6.72
C GLU A 30 -2.77 14.01 8.22
N LEU A 31 -2.52 12.75 8.61
CA LEU A 31 -2.15 12.38 9.98
C LEU A 31 -0.67 12.61 10.31
N GLY A 32 0.14 13.12 9.38
CA GLY A 32 1.54 13.47 9.60
C GLY A 32 2.55 12.36 9.31
N ALA A 33 2.16 11.27 8.62
CA ALA A 33 3.10 10.23 8.22
C ALA A 33 4.21 10.80 7.31
N LYS A 34 5.46 10.43 7.60
CA LYS A 34 6.64 10.87 6.84
C LYS A 34 7.19 9.81 5.89
N LEU A 35 6.83 8.53 6.12
CA LEU A 35 7.19 7.41 5.27
C LEU A 35 5.92 6.63 4.90
N LEU A 36 5.73 6.36 3.61
CA LEU A 36 4.64 5.54 3.10
C LEU A 36 5.23 4.34 2.37
N VAL A 37 4.91 3.13 2.83
CA VAL A 37 5.32 1.88 2.18
C VAL A 37 4.17 1.39 1.33
N LEU A 38 4.35 1.37 0.01
CA LEU A 38 3.28 1.14 -0.96
C LEU A 38 3.05 -0.34 -1.33
N GLY A 39 3.81 -1.24 -0.73
CA GLY A 39 3.72 -2.67 -1.00
C GLY A 39 5.01 -3.40 -0.66
N GLY A 40 4.94 -4.72 -0.65
CA GLY A 40 6.10 -5.61 -0.61
C GLY A 40 6.31 -6.25 -1.98
N ASP A 41 7.57 -6.54 -2.30
CA ASP A 41 7.99 -7.21 -3.53
C ASP A 41 7.22 -8.51 -3.82
N GLY A 42 7.01 -9.37 -2.83
CA GLY A 42 6.27 -10.62 -2.99
C GLY A 42 4.81 -10.41 -3.37
N GLY A 43 4.15 -9.39 -2.79
CA GLY A 43 2.77 -9.04 -3.14
C GLY A 43 2.66 -8.45 -4.55
N LEU A 44 3.60 -7.58 -4.91
CA LEU A 44 3.68 -7.00 -6.25
C LEU A 44 3.95 -8.05 -7.32
N LEU A 45 4.86 -8.99 -7.05
CA LEU A 45 5.20 -10.08 -7.95
C LEU A 45 3.99 -11.01 -8.17
N LEU A 46 3.30 -11.40 -7.10
CA LEU A 46 2.11 -12.24 -7.19
C LEU A 46 1.00 -11.58 -8.02
N GLN A 47 0.73 -10.29 -7.76
CA GLN A 47 -0.28 -9.54 -8.50
C GLN A 47 0.08 -9.48 -10.00
N ALA A 48 1.32 -9.12 -10.32
CA ALA A 48 1.78 -9.03 -11.71
C ALA A 48 1.72 -10.39 -12.43
N ALA A 49 2.10 -11.49 -11.75
CA ALA A 49 2.00 -12.83 -12.29
C ALA A 49 0.55 -13.26 -12.56
N SER A 50 -0.36 -12.94 -11.63
CA SER A 50 -1.79 -13.21 -11.78
C SER A 50 -2.39 -12.43 -12.95
N ASP A 51 -2.06 -11.15 -13.07
CA ASP A 51 -2.54 -10.29 -14.17
C ASP A 51 -2.02 -10.76 -15.52
N ALA A 52 -0.74 -11.10 -15.61
CA ALA A 52 -0.13 -11.67 -16.82
C ALA A 52 -0.82 -12.98 -17.22
N ALA A 53 -1.03 -13.91 -16.28
CA ALA A 53 -1.73 -15.16 -16.54
C ALA A 53 -3.18 -14.93 -17.01
N GLY A 54 -3.86 -13.93 -16.45
CA GLY A 54 -5.21 -13.53 -16.87
C GLY A 54 -5.25 -13.01 -18.31
N VAL A 55 -4.30 -12.14 -18.69
CA VAL A 55 -4.15 -11.64 -20.06
C VAL A 55 -3.86 -12.78 -21.04
N THR A 56 -2.93 -13.67 -20.70
CA THR A 56 -2.61 -14.84 -21.53
C THR A 56 -3.81 -15.75 -21.72
N ARG A 57 -4.56 -16.05 -20.64
CA ARG A 57 -5.77 -16.89 -20.72
C ARG A 57 -6.82 -16.31 -21.67
N LYS A 58 -7.05 -14.99 -21.60
CA LYS A 58 -7.98 -14.28 -22.50
C LYS A 58 -7.50 -14.35 -23.95
N ALA A 59 -6.21 -14.11 -24.20
CA ALA A 59 -5.63 -14.20 -25.55
C ALA A 59 -5.73 -15.62 -26.14
N MET A 60 -5.70 -16.65 -25.30
CA MET A 60 -5.89 -18.05 -25.72
C MET A 60 -7.36 -18.46 -25.90
N GLY A 61 -8.33 -17.55 -25.72
CA GLY A 61 -9.76 -17.88 -25.81
C GLY A 61 -10.28 -18.78 -24.70
N LYS A 62 -9.56 -18.89 -23.57
CA LYS A 62 -9.93 -19.72 -22.41
C LYS A 62 -10.62 -18.91 -21.30
N GLY A 63 -11.38 -17.88 -21.68
CA GLY A 63 -12.01 -16.90 -20.79
C GLY A 63 -13.48 -17.17 -20.57
#